data_AF-X1CM92-F1
#
_entry.id   AF-X1CM92-F1
#
_cell.length_a   1.000
_cell.length_b   1.000
_cell.length_c   1.000
_cell.angle_alpha   90.00
_cell.angle_beta   90.00
_cell.angle_gamma   90.00
#
_symmetry.space_group_name_H-M   'P 1'
#
loop_
_entity.id
_entity.type
_entity.pdbx_description
1 polymer ?
#
loop_
_entity_poly.entity_id
_entity_poly.type
_entity_poly.pdbx_seq_one_letter_code
_entity_poly.pdbx_strand_id
1 'polypeptide(L)'
;EPSEDKNKTILLGQCQCNKHRDHPNINELIPIDGCPPKVEKVQAALKQAGIRAPSYIFKNLEKAPLIYMQKYKDKPEFEESFYKIK
;
A
#
# COMPACT_ATOMS: atom_id res chain seq x y z
N GLU A 1 10.37 7.95 2.39
CA GLU A 1 11.31 8.15 1.27
C GLU A 1 12.24 6.94 1.14
N PRO A 2 12.91 6.73 -0.02
CA PRO A 2 13.83 5.61 -0.20
C PRO A 2 15.03 5.68 0.77
N SER A 3 15.37 4.55 1.38
CA SER A 3 16.51 4.43 2.29
C SER A 3 17.72 3.83 1.59
N GLU A 4 18.91 4.05 2.16
CA GLU A 4 20.15 3.43 1.71
C GLU A 4 20.10 1.89 1.86
N ASP A 5 21.00 1.21 1.14
CA ASP A 5 21.18 -0.25 1.19
C ASP A 5 19.96 -1.12 0.82
N LYS A 6 19.03 -0.58 0.02
CA LYS A 6 17.91 -1.37 -0.53
C LYS A 6 18.17 -1.80 -1.96
N ASN A 7 18.04 -3.11 -2.22
CA ASN A 7 18.24 -3.66 -3.57
C ASN A 7 17.20 -3.15 -4.57
N LYS A 8 15.95 -2.95 -4.14
CA LYS A 8 14.83 -2.51 -4.97
C LYS A 8 13.94 -1.54 -4.19
N THR A 9 13.39 -0.56 -4.89
CA THR A 9 12.46 0.44 -4.34
C THR A 9 11.16 0.40 -5.12
N ILE A 10 10.06 0.07 -4.44
CA ILE A 10 8.71 0.24 -4.98
C ILE A 10 8.20 1.62 -4.56
N LEU A 11 7.91 2.49 -5.52
CA LEU A 11 7.20 3.76 -5.25
C LEU A 11 5.71 3.55 -5.51
N LEU A 12 4.88 3.70 -4.47
CA LEU A 12 3.44 3.46 -4.54
C LEU A 12 2.65 4.76 -4.57
N GLY A 13 1.86 4.95 -5.63
CA GLY A 13 0.98 6.08 -5.83
C GLY A 13 1.67 7.28 -6.49
N GLN A 14 0.85 8.15 -7.10
CA GLN A 14 1.31 9.33 -7.84
C GLN A 14 2.22 10.23 -7.01
N CYS A 15 1.86 10.50 -5.76
CA CYS A 15 2.60 11.42 -4.90
C CYS A 15 4.03 10.92 -4.62
N GLN A 16 4.19 9.63 -4.31
CA GLN A 16 5.51 9.05 -4.03
C GLN A 16 6.35 8.98 -5.30
N CYS A 17 5.72 8.61 -6.43
CA CYS A 17 6.38 8.60 -7.73
C CYS A 17 6.89 9.99 -8.13
N ASN A 18 6.09 11.05 -7.93
CA ASN A 18 6.51 12.41 -8.25
C ASN A 18 7.62 12.90 -7.32
N LYS A 19 7.55 12.57 -6.02
CA LYS A 19 8.47 13.08 -5.02
C LYS A 19 9.84 12.38 -5.05
N HIS A 20 9.90 11.09 -5.38
CA HIS A 20 11.06 10.25 -5.09
C HIS A 20 11.62 9.47 -6.27
N ARG A 21 11.13 9.65 -7.50
CA ARG A 21 11.59 8.87 -8.68
C ARG A 21 13.10 8.94 -8.91
N ASP A 22 13.71 10.10 -8.67
CA ASP A 22 15.13 10.36 -8.93
C ASP A 22 15.97 10.35 -7.64
N HIS A 23 15.47 9.72 -6.56
CA HIS A 23 16.16 9.71 -5.29
C HIS A 23 17.49 8.93 -5.37
N PRO A 24 18.62 9.49 -4.89
CA PRO A 24 19.95 8.90 -5.10
C PRO A 24 20.12 7.51 -4.49
N ASN A 25 19.38 7.21 -3.42
CA ASN A 25 19.45 5.91 -2.73
C ASN A 25 18.71 4.77 -3.48
N ILE A 26 18.16 5.02 -4.67
CA ILE A 26 17.45 4.00 -5.45
C ILE A 26 18.44 3.26 -6.34
N ASN A 27 18.61 1.96 -6.07
CA ASN A 27 19.38 1.05 -6.93
C ASN A 27 18.55 0.52 -8.11
N GLU A 28 17.32 0.06 -7.84
CA GLU A 28 16.37 -0.37 -8.86
C GLU A 28 14.98 0.17 -8.54
N LEU A 29 14.41 0.92 -9.47
CA LEU A 29 13.09 1.52 -9.31
C LEU A 29 11.98 0.64 -9.90
N ILE A 30 10.91 0.46 -9.12
CA ILE A 30 9.64 -0.14 -9.57
C ILE A 30 8.51 0.87 -9.27
N PRO A 31 8.17 1.76 -10.20
CA PRO A 31 7.17 2.80 -9.96
C PRO A 31 5.76 2.27 -10.22
N ILE A 32 4.84 2.54 -9.30
CA ILE A 32 3.41 2.26 -9.42
C ILE A 32 2.67 3.59 -9.32
N ASP A 33 2.41 4.22 -10.46
CA ASP A 33 1.67 5.46 -10.56
C ASP A 33 0.14 5.28 -10.43
N GLY A 34 -0.57 6.40 -10.26
CA GLY A 34 -2.04 6.44 -10.07
C GLY A 34 -2.50 6.84 -8.67
N CYS A 35 -3.78 7.21 -8.56
CA CYS A 35 -4.43 7.63 -7.32
C CYS A 35 -5.94 7.26 -7.34
N PRO A 36 -6.33 6.07 -6.84
CA PRO A 36 -5.47 4.98 -6.38
C PRO A 36 -4.81 4.23 -7.57
N PRO A 37 -3.67 3.56 -7.36
CA PRO A 37 -3.03 2.74 -8.38
C PRO A 37 -3.88 1.52 -8.74
N LYS A 38 -3.79 1.06 -9.99
CA LYS A 38 -4.47 -0.16 -10.46
C LYS A 38 -3.92 -1.40 -9.74
N VAL A 39 -4.81 -2.30 -9.31
CA VAL A 39 -4.46 -3.50 -8.54
C VAL A 39 -3.49 -4.41 -9.30
N GLU A 40 -3.68 -4.53 -10.62
CA GLU A 40 -2.84 -5.36 -11.49
C GLU A 40 -1.40 -4.85 -11.54
N LYS A 41 -1.22 -3.52 -11.52
CA LYS A 41 0.12 -2.90 -11.46
C LYS A 41 0.80 -3.22 -10.13
N VAL A 42 0.06 -3.20 -9.02
CA VAL A 42 0.59 -3.57 -7.70
C VAL A 42 1.03 -5.03 -7.68
N GLN A 43 0.21 -5.94 -8.21
CA GLN A 43 0.55 -7.36 -8.31
C GLN A 43 1.80 -7.61 -9.15
N ALA A 44 1.90 -6.96 -10.32
CA ALA A 44 3.05 -7.06 -11.21
C ALA A 44 4.33 -6.54 -10.54
N ALA A 45 4.26 -5.39 -9.86
CA ALA A 45 5.39 -4.81 -9.15
C ALA A 45 5.89 -5.68 -7.99
N LEU A 46 4.98 -6.26 -7.19
CA LEU A 46 5.36 -7.19 -6.13
C LEU A 46 6.04 -8.44 -6.71
N LYS A 47 5.50 -9.00 -7.79
CA LYS A 47 6.11 -10.14 -8.49
C LYS A 47 7.50 -9.78 -9.03
N GLN A 48 7.67 -8.60 -9.65
CA GLN A 48 8.96 -8.09 -10.13
C GLN A 48 9.97 -7.92 -8.98
N ALA A 49 9.52 -7.50 -7.80
CA ALA A 49 10.34 -7.40 -6.60
C ALA A 49 10.64 -8.76 -5.95
N GLY A 50 10.14 -9.88 -6.50
CA GLY A 50 10.30 -11.22 -5.92
C GLY A 50 9.34 -11.53 -4.77
N ILE A 51 8.36 -10.67 -4.51
CA ILE A 51 7.38 -10.81 -3.43
C ILE A 51 6.16 -11.60 -3.93
N ARG A 52 5.94 -12.78 -3.35
CA ARG A 52 4.75 -13.60 -3.62
C ARG A 52 3.63 -13.22 -2.65
N ALA A 53 2.70 -12.39 -3.11
CA ALA A 53 1.49 -12.07 -2.38
C ALA A 53 0.33 -13.01 -2.78
N PRO A 54 -0.36 -13.65 -1.82
CA PRO A 54 -1.56 -14.43 -2.10
C PRO A 54 -2.64 -13.62 -2.83
N SER A 55 -3.26 -14.21 -3.85
CA SER A 55 -4.25 -13.52 -4.70
C SER A 55 -5.47 -13.01 -3.94
N TYR A 56 -5.86 -13.65 -2.84
CA TYR A 56 -7.00 -13.24 -2.02
C TYR A 56 -6.82 -11.87 -1.37
N ILE A 57 -5.58 -11.42 -1.15
CA ILE A 57 -5.27 -10.10 -0.59
C ILE A 57 -5.84 -9.00 -1.49
N PHE A 58 -5.75 -9.19 -2.82
CA PHE A 58 -6.17 -8.21 -3.81
C PHE A 58 -7.67 -8.24 -4.11
N LYS A 59 -8.33 -9.38 -3.89
CA LYS A 59 -9.78 -9.55 -4.16
C LYS A 59 -10.67 -8.78 -3.16
N ASN A 60 -10.16 -8.49 -1.97
CA ASN A 60 -10.92 -7.86 -0.89
C ASN A 60 -10.26 -6.57 -0.39
N LEU A 61 -9.52 -5.85 -1.26
CA LEU A 61 -8.79 -4.63 -0.87
C LEU A 61 -9.70 -3.58 -0.22
N GLU A 62 -10.92 -3.41 -0.72
CA GLU A 62 -11.91 -2.48 -0.13
C GLU A 62 -12.33 -2.88 1.29
N LYS A 63 -12.29 -4.18 1.59
CA LYS A 63 -12.59 -4.74 2.92
C LYS A 63 -11.35 -4.88 3.79
N ALA A 64 -10.15 -4.70 3.26
CA ALA A 64 -8.92 -4.80 4.03
C ALA A 64 -8.90 -3.89 5.27
N PRO A 65 -9.45 -2.65 5.22
CA PRO A 65 -9.60 -1.83 6.42
C PRO A 65 -10.41 -2.49 7.55
N LEU A 66 -11.36 -3.38 7.24
CA LEU A 66 -12.15 -4.11 8.25
C LEU A 66 -11.27 -5.02 9.13
N ILE A 67 -10.11 -5.48 8.64
CA ILE A 67 -9.16 -6.24 9.46
C ILE A 67 -8.66 -5.38 10.62
N TYR A 68 -8.51 -4.07 10.41
CA TYR A 68 -8.07 -3.16 11.46
C TYR A 68 -9.16 -2.84 12.48
N MET A 69 -10.44 -3.02 12.13
CA MET A 69 -11.56 -2.82 13.07
C MET A 69 -11.47 -3.71 14.31
N GLN A 70 -10.91 -4.92 14.16
CA GLN A 70 -10.70 -5.81 15.30
C GLN A 70 -9.81 -5.21 16.39
N LYS A 71 -8.89 -4.29 16.03
CA LYS A 71 -8.01 -3.60 16.98
C LYS A 71 -8.77 -2.62 17.89
N TYR A 72 -9.99 -2.25 17.52
CA TYR A 72 -10.83 -1.30 18.24
C TYR A 72 -11.94 -1.96 19.05
N LYS A 73 -12.06 -3.29 18.97
CA LYS A 73 -13.04 -4.04 19.75
C LYS A 73 -12.78 -3.81 21.24
N ASP A 74 -13.86 -3.49 21.97
CA ASP A 74 -13.85 -3.27 23.43
C ASP A 74 -12.99 -2.09 23.91
N LYS A 75 -12.54 -1.22 23.00
CA LYS A 75 -11.79 -0.01 23.36
C LYS A 75 -12.73 1.12 23.76
N PRO A 76 -12.61 1.67 24.99
CA PRO A 76 -13.51 2.74 25.45
C PRO A 76 -13.37 4.03 24.66
N GLU A 77 -12.23 4.25 23.99
CA GLU A 77 -12.03 5.39 23.09
C GLU A 77 -12.73 5.26 21.73
N PHE A 78 -13.26 4.08 21.39
CA PHE A 78 -13.91 3.84 20.11
C PHE A 78 -15.41 4.15 20.18
N GLU A 79 -15.83 5.21 19.48
CA GLU A 79 -17.22 5.67 19.42
C GLU A 79 -17.89 5.22 18.13
N GLU A 80 -18.70 4.15 18.21
CA GLU A 80 -19.38 3.54 17.05
C GLU A 80 -20.28 4.52 16.29
N SER A 81 -20.84 5.52 16.96
CA SER A 81 -21.76 6.47 16.34
C SER A 81 -21.09 7.31 15.25
N PHE A 82 -19.76 7.48 15.27
CA PHE A 82 -19.01 8.19 14.23
C PHE A 82 -18.89 7.44 12.91
N TYR A 83 -19.25 6.15 12.87
CA TYR A 83 -19.06 5.28 11.71
C TYR A 83 -20.37 4.72 11.15
N LYS A 84 -21.52 5.23 11.59
CA LYS A 84 -22.85 4.91 11.06
C LYS A 84 -23.30 6.04 10.13
N ILE A 85 -23.65 5.72 8.88
CA ILE A 85 -24.29 6.67 7.97
C ILE A 85 -25.78 6.74 8.35
N LYS A 86 -26.33 7.96 8.48
CA LYS A 86 -27.76 8.19 8.72
C LYS A 86 -28.58 8.05 7.45
#